data_AF-S4RYF9-F1
#
_entry.id   AF-S4RYF9-F1
#
_cell.length_a   1.000
_cell.length_b   1.000
_cell.length_c   1.000
_cell.angle_alpha   90.00
_cell.angle_beta   90.00
_cell.angle_gamma   90.00
#
_symmetry.space_group_name_H-M   'P 1'
#
loop_
_entity.id
_entity.type
_entity.pdbx_description
1 polymer ?
#
loop_
_entity_poly.entity_id
_entity_poly.type
_entity_poly.pdbx_seq_one_letter_code
_entity_poly.pdbx_strand_id
1 'polypeptide(L)' 'VTEAGFGADIGLEKFFNIKCRLSGLCPDAVVLVVTVRALKMHGGGPKVTVGAPLPKEYTEE' A
#
# COMPACT_ATOMS: atom_id res chain seq x y z
N VAL A 1 -4.73 4.81 16.38
CA VAL A 1 -4.33 4.31 15.04
C VAL A 1 -4.20 5.52 14.12
N THR A 2 -3.14 5.59 13.31
CA THR A 2 -2.88 6.69 12.35
C THR A 2 -2.30 6.08 11.07
N GLU A 3 -2.29 6.83 9.97
CA GLU A 3 -1.80 6.36 8.67
C GLU A 3 -0.77 7.33 8.07
N ALA A 4 0.01 6.82 7.12
CA ALA A 4 0.90 7.59 6.27
C ALA A 4 0.48 7.37 4.80
N GLY A 5 0.42 8.45 4.01
CA GLY A 5 0.00 8.37 2.62
C GLY A 5 1.04 7.68 1.71
N PHE A 6 0.59 7.19 0.55
CA PHE A 6 1.37 6.35 -0.38
C PHE A 6 1.78 4.98 0.21
N GLY A 7 2.66 4.26 -0.49
CA GLY A 7 3.21 3.00 -0.04
C GLY A 7 4.20 3.15 1.12
N ALA A 8 4.61 2.02 1.69
CA ALA A 8 5.57 1.99 2.79
C ALA A 8 6.97 2.53 2.41
N ASP A 9 7.30 2.48 1.12
CA ASP A 9 8.51 3.02 0.51
C ASP A 9 8.63 4.55 0.62
N ILE A 10 7.51 5.26 0.69
CA ILE A 10 7.49 6.73 0.79
C ILE A 10 6.85 7.20 2.09
N GLY A 11 5.63 6.73 2.37
CA GLY A 11 4.83 7.20 3.51
C GLY A 11 5.41 6.74 4.84
N LEU A 12 5.60 5.43 4.97
CA LEU A 12 6.10 4.83 6.21
C LEU A 12 7.55 5.25 6.48
N GLU A 13 8.38 5.31 5.43
CA GLU A 13 9.75 5.83 5.51
C GLU A 13 9.78 7.23 6.14
N LYS A 14 9.01 8.18 5.62
CA LYS A 14 8.91 9.55 6.18
C LYS A 14 8.32 9.55 7.59
N PHE A 15 7.33 8.71 7.86
CA PHE A 15 6.71 8.61 9.18
C PHE A 15 7.74 8.23 10.24
N PHE A 16 8.57 7.21 10.01
CA PHE A 16 9.60 6.79 10.97
C PHE A 16 10.82 7.73 10.98
N ASN A 17 11.34 8.12 9.82
CA ASN A 17 12.60 8.86 9.73
C ASN A 17 12.46 10.36 10.04
N ILE A 18 11.27 10.93 9.86
CA ILE A 18 11.01 12.36 10.12
C ILE A 18 10.06 12.51 11.29
N LYS A 19 8.82 12.00 11.19
CA LYS A 19 7.78 12.30 12.17
C LYS A 19 8.07 11.66 13.53
N CYS A 20 8.36 10.37 13.61
CA CYS A 20 8.70 9.68 14.86
C CYS A 20 9.96 10.26 15.50
N ARG A 21 11.01 10.49 14.71
CA ARG A 21 12.25 11.11 15.19
C ARG A 21 12.03 12.50 15.82
N LEU A 22 11.21 13.34 15.20
CA LEU A 22 10.93 14.69 15.69
C LEU A 22 9.91 14.73 16.84
N SER A 23 8.97 13.78 16.88
CA SER A 23 7.89 13.75 17.87
C SER A 23 8.16 12.86 19.08
N GLY A 24 9.18 12.00 19.02
CA GLY A 24 9.45 10.98 20.05
C GLY A 24 8.47 9.81 20.02
N LEU A 25 7.60 9.71 19.01
CA LEU A 25 6.67 8.59 18.87
C LEU A 25 7.43 7.29 18.54
N CYS A 26 7.11 6.24 19.28
CA CYS A 26 7.65 4.89 19.07
C CYS A 26 6.48 3.91 18.85
N PRO A 27 6.03 3.69 17.61
CA PRO A 27 4.94 2.77 17.32
C PRO A 27 5.36 1.32 17.58
N ASP A 28 4.57 0.55 18.33
CA ASP A 28 4.85 -0.87 18.65
C ASP A 28 4.47 -1.84 17.52
N ALA A 29 3.57 -1.42 16.62
CA ALA A 29 3.07 -2.25 15.53
C ALA A 29 2.76 -1.43 14.28
N VAL A 30 2.85 -2.09 13.12
CA VAL A 30 2.51 -1.53 11.80
C VAL A 30 1.56 -2.50 11.10
N VAL A 31 0.55 -1.97 10.42
CA VAL A 31 -0.35 -2.73 9.56
C VAL A 31 -0.05 -2.37 8.10
N LEU A 32 0.39 -3.34 7.30
CA LEU A 32 0.59 -3.17 5.86
C LEU A 32 -0.66 -3.63 5.10
N VAL A 33 -1.38 -2.67 4.51
CA VAL A 33 -2.59 -2.96 3.74
C VAL A 33 -2.20 -3.42 2.33
N VAL A 34 -2.72 -4.57 1.90
CA VAL A 34 -2.55 -5.11 0.54
C VAL A 34 -3.89 -5.60 0.01
N THR A 35 -4.01 -5.72 -1.32
CA THR A 35 -5.17 -6.36 -1.95
C THR A 35 -4.71 -7.44 -2.92
N VAL A 36 -5.50 -8.49 -3.08
CA VAL A 36 -5.23 -9.57 -4.06
C VAL A 36 -5.04 -9.00 -5.47
N ARG A 37 -5.84 -8.00 -5.85
CA ARG A 37 -5.75 -7.34 -7.15
C ARG A 37 -4.42 -6.60 -7.32
N ALA A 38 -3.97 -5.85 -6.32
CA ALA A 38 -2.69 -5.16 -6.38
C ALA A 38 -1.52 -6.15 -6.50
N LEU A 39 -1.56 -7.26 -5.74
CA LEU A 39 -0.54 -8.31 -5.83
C LEU A 39 -0.49 -8.95 -7.22
N LYS A 40 -1.65 -9.37 -7.76
CA LYS A 40 -1.75 -9.92 -9.13
C LYS A 40 -1.23 -8.92 -10.18
N MET A 41 -1.60 -7.64 -10.07
CA MET A 41 -1.14 -6.59 -11.01
C MET A 41 0.37 -6.37 -10.94
N HIS A 42 0.94 -6.25 -9.74
CA HIS A 42 2.39 -6.10 -9.56
C HIS A 42 3.17 -7.39 -9.88
N GLY A 43 2.51 -8.55 -9.84
CA GLY A 43 3.05 -9.84 -10.24
C GLY A 43 3.02 -10.12 -11.75
N GLY A 44 2.69 -9.14 -12.59
CA GLY A 44 2.63 -9.28 -14.05
C GLY A 44 1.24 -9.53 -14.63
N GLY A 45 0.19 -9.48 -13.81
CA GLY A 45 -1.19 -9.54 -14.25
C GLY A 45 -1.61 -8.32 -15.10
N PRO A 46 -2.77 -8.40 -15.78
CA PRO A 46 -3.21 -7.34 -16.70
C PRO A 46 -3.35 -5.97 -16.03
N LYS A 47 -3.04 -4.87 -16.71
CA LYS A 47 -3.11 -3.54 -16.08
C LYS A 47 -4.54 -3.16 -15.69
N VAL A 48 -4.73 -2.72 -14.45
CA VAL A 48 -6.02 -2.17 -13.99
C VAL A 48 -6.05 -0.68 -14.34
N THR A 49 -7.04 -0.27 -15.13
CA THR A 49 -7.23 1.12 -15.56
C THR A 49 -8.51 1.68 -14.96
N VAL A 50 -8.44 2.88 -14.40
CA VAL A 50 -9.59 3.55 -13.78
C VAL A 50 -10.68 3.79 -14.82
N GLY A 51 -11.93 3.45 -14.48
CA GLY A 51 -13.10 3.62 -15.35
C GLY A 51 -13.29 2.51 -16.40
N ALA A 52 -12.33 1.61 -16.57
CA ALA A 52 -12.48 0.44 -17.43
C ALA A 52 -13.01 -0.77 -16.62
N PRO A 53 -13.75 -1.69 -17.26
CA PRO A 53 -14.08 -2.98 -16.65
C PRO A 53 -12.81 -3.73 -16.21
N LEU A 54 -12.95 -4.53 -15.16
CA LEU A 54 -11.84 -5.35 -14.70
C LEU A 54 -11.56 -6.48 -15.71
N PRO A 55 -10.28 -6.77 -15.99
CA PRO A 55 -9.88 -7.98 -16.71
C PRO A 55 -10.39 -9.25 -16.00
N LYS A 56 -10.75 -10.27 -16.79
CA LYS A 56 -11.38 -11.50 -16.28
C LYS A 56 -10.52 -12.24 -15.28
N GLU A 57 -9.20 -12.15 -15.42
CA GLU A 57 -8.18 -12.73 -14.56
C GLU A 57 -8.21 -12.20 -13.10
N TYR A 58 -8.93 -11.08 -12.88
CA TYR A 58 -9.19 -10.51 -11.56
C TYR A 58 -10.55 -10.89 -10.96
N THR A 59 -11.44 -11.49 -11.75
CA THR A 59 -12.79 -11.89 -11.33
C THR A 59 -12.99 -13.40 -11.36
N GLU A 60 -12.20 -14.10 -12.15
CA GLU A 60 -12.14 -15.55 -12.30
C GLU A 60 -10.85 -16.05 -11.60
N GLU A 61 -10.92 -17.18 -10.89
CA GLU A 61 -9.76 -17.79 -10.22
C GLU A 61 -8.90 -18.62 -11.17
#